data_AF-A0A9P6H9X8-F1
#
_entry.id   AF-A0A9P6H9X8-F1
#
_cell.length_a   1.000
_cell.length_b   1.000
_cell.length_c   1.000
_cell.angle_alpha   90.00
_cell.angle_beta   90.00
_cell.angle_gamma   90.00
#
_symmetry.space_group_name_H-M   'P 1'
#
loop_
_entity.id
_entity.type
_entity.pdbx_description
1 polymer ?
#
loop_
_entity_poly.entity_id
_entity_poly.type
_entity_poly.pdbx_seq_one_letter_code
_entity_poly.pdbx_strand_id
1 'polypeptide(L)'
;MSSPTASMTSTTPPTGNTVQQQQRVAPEECITCRIIGTGALAGVGFYALQMSRPKAPGASTLKCPFAKGLRSGLKSTQTTTITPTKPSGRRSLINMTISHSPYLRIAASAVATIFIGFGFNAILRPENALTFFEWEPPTSASAKTLVDNLILLYGVRDIFMGVVINIAAYFGDRKALGWILIASSGVAFADGVICWNQGKGEWNHWSYAPMLVGLGSLLLGTLDRV
;
A
#
# COMPACT_ATOMS: atom_id res chain seq x y z
N MET A 1 40.16 8.93 82.15
CA MET A 1 39.32 7.71 82.28
C MET A 1 38.04 7.95 81.49
N SER A 2 37.66 6.95 80.69
CA SER A 2 36.32 6.74 80.11
C SER A 2 35.96 7.51 78.84
N SER A 3 36.22 6.85 77.70
CA SER A 3 35.59 7.03 76.40
C SER A 3 34.09 6.69 76.43
N PRO A 4 33.29 7.19 75.48
CA PRO A 4 32.12 6.48 74.99
C PRO A 4 32.26 6.10 73.51
N THR A 5 32.04 4.82 73.27
CA THR A 5 31.99 4.10 71.99
C THR A 5 30.78 4.55 71.17
N ALA A 6 31.01 5.08 69.95
CA ALA A 6 29.94 5.35 68.99
C ALA A 6 29.58 4.07 68.23
N SER A 7 28.34 3.64 68.37
CA SER A 7 27.74 2.48 67.69
C SER A 7 27.47 2.81 66.22
N MET A 8 28.05 2.04 65.30
CA MET A 8 27.77 2.10 63.87
C MET A 8 26.51 1.30 63.55
N THR A 9 25.41 2.00 63.27
CA THR A 9 24.17 1.39 62.75
C THR A 9 24.30 1.16 61.26
N SER A 10 24.64 -0.08 60.89
CA SER A 10 24.57 -0.61 59.53
C SER A 10 23.11 -0.58 59.04
N THR A 11 22.82 0.31 58.09
CA THR A 11 21.51 0.37 57.41
C THR A 11 21.63 -0.39 56.10
N THR A 12 21.04 -1.58 56.06
CA THR A 12 20.95 -2.41 54.85
C THR A 12 19.97 -1.76 53.86
N PRO A 13 20.31 -1.59 52.58
CA PRO A 13 19.35 -1.11 51.58
C PRO A 13 18.34 -2.22 51.25
N PRO A 14 17.04 -1.90 51.10
CA PRO A 14 16.07 -2.86 50.61
C PRO A 14 16.32 -3.13 49.13
N THR A 15 16.69 -4.38 48.81
CA THR A 15 16.64 -4.98 47.47
C THR A 15 15.17 -5.13 47.04
N GLY A 16 14.55 -4.00 46.71
CA GLY A 16 13.24 -3.95 46.07
C GLY A 16 13.38 -4.19 44.57
N ASN A 17 13.40 -5.47 44.19
CA ASN A 17 13.19 -5.90 42.81
C ASN A 17 11.76 -5.52 42.37
N THR A 18 11.55 -4.24 42.07
CA THR A 18 10.41 -3.79 41.29
C THR A 18 10.80 -3.97 39.83
N VAL A 19 10.88 -5.23 39.42
CA VAL A 19 10.67 -5.60 38.03
C VAL A 19 9.27 -5.08 37.74
N GLN A 20 9.19 -3.88 37.16
CA GLN A 20 7.99 -3.43 36.50
C GLN A 20 7.63 -4.56 35.54
N GLN A 21 6.60 -5.30 35.93
CA GLN A 21 5.83 -6.12 35.01
C GLN A 21 5.37 -5.15 33.94
N GLN A 22 6.20 -5.04 32.90
CA GLN A 22 5.79 -4.63 31.58
C GLN A 22 4.63 -5.55 31.26
N GLN A 23 3.46 -4.99 31.49
CA GLN A 23 2.16 -5.59 31.36
C GLN A 23 2.16 -6.21 29.97
N ARG A 24 2.32 -7.54 29.92
CA ARG A 24 2.10 -8.32 28.71
C ARG A 24 0.61 -8.18 28.42
N VAL A 25 0.24 -7.08 27.77
CA VAL A 25 -1.01 -7.01 27.03
C VAL A 25 -0.97 -8.22 26.10
N ALA A 26 -1.98 -9.08 26.25
CA ALA A 26 -2.08 -10.35 25.55
C ALA A 26 -1.91 -10.16 24.02
N PRO A 27 -1.43 -11.19 23.29
CA PRO A 27 -1.02 -11.11 21.88
C PRO A 27 -2.15 -10.84 20.85
N GLU A 28 -3.30 -10.28 21.24
CA GLU A 28 -4.41 -9.95 20.33
C GLU A 28 -4.02 -8.94 19.24
N GLU A 29 -3.09 -8.03 19.53
CA GLU A 29 -2.64 -6.99 18.58
C GLU A 29 -1.93 -7.58 17.33
N CYS A 30 -1.36 -8.78 17.43
CA CYS A 30 -0.62 -9.41 16.33
C CYS A 30 -1.51 -10.17 15.33
N ILE A 31 -2.70 -10.63 15.73
CA ILE A 31 -3.55 -11.44 14.85
C ILE A 31 -4.28 -10.56 13.83
N THR A 32 -4.75 -9.39 14.25
CA THR A 32 -5.41 -8.41 13.39
C THR A 32 -4.46 -7.87 12.32
N CYS A 33 -3.23 -7.51 12.71
CA CYS A 33 -2.19 -7.08 11.77
C CYS A 33 -1.85 -8.17 10.75
N ARG A 34 -1.80 -9.45 11.18
CA ARG A 34 -1.57 -10.58 10.26
C ARG A 34 -2.74 -10.80 9.33
N ILE A 35 -3.99 -10.74 9.80
CA ILE A 35 -5.17 -10.96 8.94
C ILE A 35 -5.29 -9.84 7.90
N ILE A 36 -5.15 -8.58 8.32
CA ILE A 36 -5.21 -7.43 7.41
C ILE A 36 -4.04 -7.48 6.41
N GLY A 37 -2.81 -7.72 6.88
CA GLY A 37 -1.64 -7.82 6.02
C GLY A 37 -1.71 -8.96 5.01
N THR A 38 -2.14 -10.15 5.44
CA THR A 38 -2.26 -11.32 4.56
C THR A 38 -3.42 -11.16 3.58
N GLY A 39 -4.55 -10.60 4.02
CA GLY A 39 -5.70 -10.33 3.15
C GLY A 39 -5.40 -9.32 2.05
N ALA A 40 -4.71 -8.23 2.39
CA ALA A 40 -4.29 -7.23 1.41
C ALA A 40 -3.30 -7.82 0.39
N LEU A 41 -2.28 -8.56 0.85
CA LEU A 41 -1.30 -9.21 -0.03
C LEU A 41 -1.94 -10.29 -0.92
N ALA A 42 -2.83 -11.10 -0.37
CA ALA A 42 -3.55 -12.13 -1.12
C ALA A 42 -4.48 -11.52 -2.17
N GLY A 43 -5.22 -10.46 -1.82
CA GLY A 43 -6.10 -9.75 -2.75
C GLY A 43 -5.35 -9.12 -3.92
N VAL A 44 -4.26 -8.39 -3.63
CA VAL A 44 -3.41 -7.78 -4.66
C VAL A 44 -2.72 -8.85 -5.51
N GLY A 45 -2.20 -9.92 -4.90
CA GLY A 45 -1.59 -11.04 -5.61
C GLY A 45 -2.56 -11.77 -6.53
N PHE A 46 -3.79 -12.02 -6.08
CA PHE A 46 -4.82 -12.66 -6.89
C PHE A 46 -5.26 -11.77 -8.06
N TYR A 47 -5.43 -10.47 -7.82
CA TYR A 47 -5.73 -9.50 -8.88
C TYR A 47 -4.61 -9.44 -9.92
N ALA A 48 -3.34 -9.42 -9.48
CA ALA A 48 -2.18 -9.46 -10.38
C ALA A 48 -2.13 -10.74 -11.21
N LEU A 49 -2.46 -11.90 -10.62
CA LEU A 49 -2.56 -13.17 -11.33
C LEU A 49 -3.70 -13.16 -12.37
N GLN A 50 -4.84 -12.57 -12.04
CA GLN A 50 -5.97 -12.46 -12.97
C GLN A 50 -5.63 -11.56 -14.17
N MET A 51 -4.88 -10.48 -13.94
CA MET A 51 -4.43 -9.55 -14.98
C MET A 51 -3.27 -10.09 -15.82
N SER A 52 -2.44 -10.98 -15.25
CA SER A 52 -1.34 -11.64 -15.97
C SER A 52 -1.81 -12.71 -16.96
N ARG A 53 -3.09 -13.13 -16.91
CA ARG A 53 -3.61 -14.10 -17.87
C ARG A 53 -3.79 -13.43 -19.24
N PRO A 54 -3.03 -13.85 -20.28
CA PRO A 54 -3.24 -13.32 -21.62
C PRO A 54 -4.68 -13.61 -22.04
N LYS A 55 -5.44 -12.56 -22.34
CA LYS A 55 -6.71 -12.73 -23.06
C LYS A 55 -6.36 -13.31 -24.41
N ALA A 56 -6.66 -14.58 -24.62
CA ALA A 56 -6.45 -15.25 -25.90
C ALA A 56 -7.04 -14.35 -27.00
N PRO A 57 -6.22 -13.80 -27.91
CA PRO A 57 -6.74 -13.03 -29.02
C PRO A 57 -7.63 -13.97 -29.83
N GLY A 58 -8.82 -13.47 -30.17
CA GLY A 58 -9.94 -14.25 -30.67
C GLY A 58 -9.50 -15.40 -31.57
N ALA A 59 -9.91 -16.62 -31.17
CA ALA A 59 -9.86 -17.80 -32.01
C ALA A 59 -10.68 -17.51 -33.27
N SER A 60 -10.01 -16.91 -34.25
CA SER A 60 -10.47 -16.83 -35.62
C SER A 60 -10.54 -18.27 -36.07
N THR A 61 -11.76 -18.73 -36.29
CA THR A 61 -12.14 -20.01 -36.85
C THR A 61 -11.18 -20.44 -37.96
N LEU A 62 -10.09 -21.13 -37.59
CA LEU A 62 -9.18 -21.75 -38.53
C LEU A 62 -9.90 -23.01 -39.01
N LYS A 63 -10.72 -22.86 -40.05
CA LYS A 63 -11.26 -23.99 -40.80
C LYS A 63 -10.06 -24.73 -41.41
N CYS A 64 -9.63 -25.83 -40.80
CA CYS A 64 -8.78 -26.81 -41.46
C CYS A 64 -9.52 -27.37 -42.69
N PRO A 65 -9.01 -27.20 -43.91
CA PRO A 65 -9.57 -27.84 -45.08
C PRO A 65 -8.79 -29.13 -45.34
N PHE A 66 -8.89 -30.14 -44.48
CA PHE A 66 -8.32 -31.46 -44.79
C PHE A 66 -8.96 -32.57 -43.96
N ALA A 67 -9.97 -33.22 -44.54
CA ALA A 67 -10.33 -34.63 -44.30
C ALA A 67 -11.55 -34.99 -45.16
N LYS A 68 -11.33 -35.24 -46.46
CA LYS A 68 -12.23 -36.08 -47.23
C LYS A 68 -11.80 -37.53 -47.03
N GLY A 69 -12.70 -38.33 -46.47
CA GLY A 69 -12.69 -39.79 -46.58
C GLY A 69 -12.29 -40.53 -45.31
N LEU A 70 -13.26 -41.02 -44.55
CA LEU A 70 -13.70 -42.42 -44.64
C LEU A 70 -15.00 -42.62 -43.83
N ARG A 71 -15.85 -43.52 -44.34
CA ARG A 71 -17.13 -44.02 -43.82
C ARG A 71 -16.92 -44.63 -42.41
N SER A 72 -17.87 -44.90 -41.52
CA SER A 72 -19.30 -45.22 -41.63
C SER A 72 -19.84 -45.37 -40.21
N GLY A 73 -21.09 -44.99 -39.97
CA GLY A 73 -21.90 -45.57 -38.89
C GLY A 73 -21.60 -45.10 -37.47
N LEU A 74 -22.21 -43.98 -37.06
CA LEU A 74 -22.65 -43.85 -35.67
C LEU A 74 -23.97 -43.07 -35.65
N LYS A 75 -24.86 -43.58 -34.80
CA LYS A 75 -26.28 -43.24 -34.71
C LYS A 75 -26.48 -41.76 -34.40
N SER A 76 -27.55 -41.24 -34.99
CA SER A 76 -28.18 -39.95 -34.77
C SER A 76 -28.19 -39.55 -33.29
N THR A 77 -27.31 -38.61 -32.93
CA THR A 77 -27.46 -37.77 -31.75
C THR A 77 -27.91 -36.41 -32.26
N GLN A 78 -29.15 -36.04 -31.96
CA GLN A 78 -29.74 -34.75 -32.31
C GLN A 78 -28.81 -33.63 -31.87
N THR A 79 -28.18 -32.99 -32.87
CA THR A 79 -27.46 -31.74 -32.68
C THR A 79 -28.52 -30.66 -32.51
N THR A 80 -28.84 -30.35 -31.26
CA THR A 80 -29.62 -29.17 -30.91
C THR A 80 -28.83 -27.97 -31.42
N THR A 81 -29.30 -27.42 -32.54
CA THR A 81 -28.81 -26.15 -33.09
C THR A 81 -29.22 -25.06 -32.10
N ILE A 82 -28.34 -24.77 -31.14
CA ILE A 82 -28.50 -23.59 -30.29
C ILE A 82 -28.23 -22.39 -31.20
N THR A 83 -29.32 -21.77 -31.64
CA THR A 83 -29.27 -20.48 -32.33
C THR A 83 -28.55 -19.49 -31.43
N PRO A 84 -27.48 -18.81 -31.87
CA PRO A 84 -26.83 -17.80 -31.05
C PRO A 84 -27.82 -16.65 -30.85
N THR A 85 -28.44 -16.58 -29.68
CA THR A 85 -29.20 -15.41 -29.26
C THR A 85 -28.25 -14.22 -29.26
N LYS A 86 -28.57 -13.24 -30.10
CA LYS A 86 -27.97 -11.90 -30.14
C LYS A 86 -27.68 -11.44 -28.70
N PRO A 87 -26.42 -11.16 -28.31
CA PRO A 87 -26.13 -10.61 -27.00
C PRO A 87 -26.78 -9.22 -26.93
N SER A 88 -28.00 -9.20 -26.38
CA SER A 88 -28.69 -8.03 -25.89
C SER A 88 -27.95 -7.52 -24.66
N GLY A 89 -27.54 -6.26 -24.70
CA GLY A 89 -26.79 -5.62 -23.62
C GLY A 89 -25.32 -5.45 -23.94
N ARG A 90 -25.01 -4.68 -24.98
CA ARG A 90 -23.77 -3.90 -25.05
C ARG A 90 -23.79 -2.96 -23.83
N ARG A 91 -23.36 -3.44 -22.65
CA ARG A 91 -22.91 -2.54 -21.59
C ARG A 91 -21.91 -1.63 -22.27
N SER A 92 -22.25 -0.36 -22.34
CA SER A 92 -21.33 0.70 -22.70
C SER A 92 -20.17 0.56 -21.72
N LEU A 93 -19.15 -0.22 -22.10
CA LEU A 93 -17.86 -0.20 -21.48
C LEU A 93 -17.43 1.23 -21.69
N ILE A 94 -17.44 2.01 -20.60
CA ILE A 94 -16.89 3.35 -20.58
C ILE A 94 -15.50 3.22 -21.19
N ASN A 95 -15.38 3.65 -22.44
CA ASN A 95 -14.12 3.64 -23.16
C ASN A 95 -13.32 4.74 -22.47
N MET A 96 -12.59 4.38 -21.41
CA MET A 96 -11.72 5.33 -20.74
C MET A 96 -10.56 5.58 -21.70
N THR A 97 -10.64 6.68 -22.44
CA THR A 97 -9.48 7.24 -23.12
C THR A 97 -8.40 7.41 -22.04
N ILE A 98 -7.25 6.77 -22.22
CA ILE A 98 -6.12 6.85 -21.28
C ILE A 98 -5.26 8.03 -21.73
N SER A 99 -4.76 8.86 -20.81
CA SER A 99 -3.93 10.00 -21.20
C SER A 99 -2.64 9.55 -21.85
N HIS A 100 -2.32 10.13 -23.01
CA HIS A 100 -1.09 9.81 -23.73
C HIS A 100 0.12 10.71 -23.38
N SER A 101 -0.06 11.66 -22.47
CA SER A 101 0.97 12.63 -22.11
C SER A 101 2.19 11.97 -21.42
N PRO A 102 3.44 12.26 -21.86
CA PRO A 102 4.64 11.82 -21.15
C PRO A 102 4.86 12.60 -19.84
N TYR A 103 4.37 13.85 -19.76
CA TYR A 103 4.54 14.71 -18.59
C TYR A 103 3.88 14.14 -17.32
N LEU A 104 2.74 13.45 -17.46
CA LEU A 104 2.08 12.81 -16.32
C LEU A 104 2.90 11.67 -15.72
N ARG A 105 3.66 10.94 -16.54
CA ARG A 105 4.58 9.90 -16.05
C ARG A 105 5.77 10.51 -15.33
N ILE A 106 6.34 11.58 -15.89
CA ILE A 106 7.43 12.33 -15.25
C ILE A 106 6.97 12.89 -13.90
N ALA A 107 5.77 13.48 -13.85
CA ALA A 107 5.17 13.96 -12.61
C ALA A 107 4.96 12.83 -11.59
N ALA A 108 4.46 11.67 -12.02
CA ALA A 108 4.32 10.50 -11.15
C ALA A 108 5.67 10.00 -10.62
N SER A 109 6.72 9.98 -11.45
CA SER A 109 8.08 9.64 -11.01
C SER A 109 8.65 10.69 -10.05
N ALA A 110 8.37 11.98 -10.24
CA ALA A 110 8.77 13.01 -9.29
C ALA A 110 8.09 12.80 -7.93
N VAL A 111 6.79 12.54 -7.90
CA VAL A 111 6.06 12.15 -6.69
C VAL A 111 6.69 10.92 -6.04
N ALA A 112 7.01 9.89 -6.82
CA ALA A 112 7.66 8.68 -6.32
C ALA A 112 9.01 8.97 -5.64
N THR A 113 9.80 9.89 -6.18
CA THR A 113 11.07 10.29 -5.55
C THR A 113 10.87 11.03 -4.23
N ILE A 114 9.77 11.78 -4.07
CA ILE A 114 9.44 12.44 -2.79
C ILE A 114 9.19 11.38 -1.70
N PHE A 115 8.39 10.35 -1.99
CA PHE A 115 8.17 9.22 -1.07
C PHE A 115 9.47 8.53 -0.68
N ILE A 116 10.35 8.22 -1.65
CA ILE A 116 11.65 7.61 -1.36
C ILE A 116 12.52 8.54 -0.50
N GLY A 117 12.52 9.84 -0.79
CA GLY A 117 13.27 10.84 -0.03
C GLY A 117 12.81 10.94 1.42
N PHE A 118 11.50 11.02 1.66
CA PHE A 118 10.94 10.99 3.02
C PHE A 118 11.25 9.68 3.74
N GLY A 119 11.18 8.56 3.03
CA GLY A 119 11.50 7.27 3.62
C GLY A 119 12.97 7.14 4.05
N PHE A 120 13.91 7.59 3.22
CA PHE A 120 15.32 7.67 3.62
C PHE A 120 15.54 8.65 4.77
N ASN A 121 14.87 9.81 4.77
CA ASN A 121 14.95 10.76 5.87
C ASN A 121 14.47 10.14 7.20
N ALA A 122 13.37 9.38 7.18
CA ALA A 122 12.87 8.67 8.36
C ALA A 122 13.83 7.60 8.88
N ILE A 123 14.50 6.86 7.98
CA ILE A 123 15.47 5.83 8.38
C ILE A 123 16.75 6.43 8.93
N LEU A 124 17.28 7.47 8.28
CA LEU A 124 18.59 8.04 8.63
C LEU A 124 18.50 9.11 9.72
N ARG A 125 17.35 9.79 9.85
CA ARG A 125 17.12 10.94 10.75
C ARG A 125 15.68 10.91 11.32
N PRO A 126 15.34 9.93 12.17
CA PRO A 126 13.96 9.75 12.65
C PRO A 126 13.40 10.97 13.39
N GLU A 127 14.22 11.69 14.16
CA GLU A 127 13.80 12.94 14.83
C GLU A 127 13.43 14.03 13.83
N ASN A 128 14.18 14.15 12.73
CA ASN A 128 13.87 15.09 11.66
C ASN A 128 12.64 14.64 10.85
N ALA A 129 12.34 13.34 10.77
CA ALA A 129 11.10 12.88 10.16
C ALA A 129 9.88 13.20 11.02
N LEU A 130 10.03 13.16 12.34
CA LEU A 130 8.97 13.45 13.30
C LEU A 130 8.47 14.90 13.20
N THR A 131 9.35 15.84 12.83
CA THR A 131 8.97 17.26 12.66
C THR A 131 8.03 17.50 11.49
N PHE A 132 7.98 16.62 10.48
CA PHE A 132 6.98 16.72 9.39
C PHE A 132 5.56 16.49 9.89
N PHE A 133 5.41 15.72 10.97
CA PHE A 133 4.15 15.54 11.70
C PHE A 133 3.89 16.66 12.73
N GLU A 134 4.80 17.63 12.87
CA GLU A 134 4.80 18.67 13.91
C GLU A 134 4.84 18.11 15.35
N TRP A 135 5.47 16.95 15.52
CA TRP A 135 5.59 16.29 16.82
C TRP A 135 7.00 16.43 17.38
N GLU A 136 7.08 16.57 18.71
CA GLU A 136 8.34 16.65 19.44
C GLU A 136 8.86 15.24 19.79
N PRO A 137 10.18 15.00 19.71
CA PRO A 137 10.76 13.74 20.15
C PRO A 137 10.46 13.45 21.63
N PRO A 138 10.12 12.21 22.00
CA PRO A 138 9.89 11.86 23.40
C PRO A 138 11.14 12.08 24.26
N THR A 139 10.97 12.63 25.47
CA THR A 139 12.06 12.87 26.41
C THR A 139 12.52 11.61 27.16
N SER A 140 11.61 10.65 27.39
CA SER A 140 11.94 9.38 28.03
C SER A 140 12.61 8.42 27.03
N ALA A 141 13.70 7.76 27.46
CA ALA A 141 14.47 6.84 26.61
C ALA A 141 13.64 5.66 26.05
N SER A 142 12.69 5.12 26.84
CA SER A 142 11.83 4.02 26.42
C SER A 142 10.84 4.43 25.34
N ALA A 143 10.14 5.56 25.51
CA ALA A 143 9.23 6.09 24.48
C ALA A 143 9.99 6.49 23.22
N LYS A 144 11.18 7.07 23.35
CA LYS A 144 12.03 7.41 22.22
C LYS A 144 12.38 6.18 21.37
N THR A 145 12.78 5.09 22.03
CA THR A 145 13.09 3.83 21.33
C THR A 145 11.87 3.29 20.56
N LEU A 146 10.68 3.34 21.16
CA LEU A 146 9.45 2.92 20.47
C LEU A 146 9.15 3.82 19.27
N VAL A 147 9.18 5.14 19.44
CA VAL A 147 8.90 6.11 18.38
C VAL A 147 9.92 6.00 17.24
N ASP A 148 11.22 5.88 17.54
CA ASP A 148 12.26 5.72 16.52
C ASP A 148 12.02 4.46 15.67
N ASN A 149 11.62 3.34 16.28
CA ASN A 149 11.27 2.12 15.55
C ASN A 149 10.00 2.27 14.69
N LEU A 150 8.99 3.01 15.18
CA LEU A 150 7.78 3.30 14.41
C LEU A 150 8.08 4.22 13.21
N ILE A 151 8.93 5.23 13.39
CA ILE A 151 9.38 6.10 12.31
C ILE A 151 10.22 5.32 11.28
N LEU A 152 11.00 4.33 11.70
CA LEU A 152 11.71 3.44 10.79
C LEU A 152 10.73 2.63 9.90
N LEU A 153 9.66 2.09 10.49
CA LEU A 153 8.61 1.38 9.76
C LEU A 153 7.88 2.30 8.76
N TYR A 154 7.57 3.52 9.18
CA TYR A 154 7.07 4.59 8.31
C TYR A 154 8.04 4.83 7.14
N GLY A 155 9.34 4.88 7.39
CA GLY A 155 10.34 5.09 6.36
C GLY A 155 10.37 3.98 5.31
N VAL A 156 10.30 2.72 5.74
CA VAL A 156 10.24 1.56 4.83
C VAL A 156 8.96 1.58 4.01
N ARG A 157 7.82 1.94 4.61
CA ARG A 157 6.52 2.08 3.92
C ARG A 157 6.60 3.11 2.80
N ASP A 158 7.19 4.26 3.07
CA ASP A 158 7.31 5.35 2.09
C ASP A 158 8.27 4.98 0.96
N ILE A 159 9.42 4.33 1.25
CA ILE A 159 10.31 3.79 0.20
C ILE A 159 9.55 2.79 -0.69
N PHE A 160 8.82 1.85 -0.09
CA PHE A 160 8.05 0.86 -0.84
C PHE A 160 7.03 1.52 -1.77
N MET A 161 6.27 2.51 -1.29
CA MET A 161 5.30 3.23 -2.13
C MET A 161 5.98 3.93 -3.30
N GLY A 162 7.06 4.65 -3.07
CA GLY A 162 7.79 5.32 -4.14
C GLY A 162 8.39 4.33 -5.15
N VAL A 163 8.90 3.19 -4.71
CA VAL A 163 9.39 2.13 -5.62
C VAL A 163 8.24 1.56 -6.46
N VAL A 164 7.09 1.25 -5.85
CA VAL A 164 5.90 0.74 -6.57
C VAL A 164 5.41 1.76 -7.61
N ILE A 165 5.34 3.05 -7.26
CA ILE A 165 4.96 4.11 -8.21
C ILE A 165 5.97 4.18 -9.35
N ASN A 166 7.28 4.14 -9.08
CA ASN A 166 8.31 4.18 -10.13
C ASN A 166 8.27 2.96 -11.05
N ILE A 167 8.09 1.75 -10.50
CA ILE A 167 7.94 0.52 -11.30
C ILE A 167 6.70 0.64 -12.20
N ALA A 168 5.56 1.09 -11.65
CA ALA A 168 4.35 1.31 -12.43
C ALA A 168 4.51 2.43 -13.47
N ALA A 169 5.27 3.48 -13.16
CA ALA A 169 5.55 4.57 -14.08
C ALA A 169 6.47 4.13 -15.22
N TYR A 170 7.39 3.19 -14.96
CA TYR A 170 8.35 2.69 -15.96
C TYR A 170 7.78 1.55 -16.81
N PHE A 171 7.30 0.48 -16.18
CA PHE A 171 6.84 -0.76 -16.83
C PHE A 171 5.31 -0.88 -16.92
N GLY A 172 4.59 -0.17 -16.06
CA GLY A 172 3.17 -0.39 -15.84
C GLY A 172 2.26 0.25 -16.87
N ASP A 173 1.04 -0.25 -16.90
CA ASP A 173 -0.10 0.39 -17.54
C ASP A 173 -0.43 1.71 -16.83
N ARG A 174 -0.74 2.77 -17.59
CA ARG A 174 -1.09 4.09 -17.04
C ARG A 174 -2.34 4.07 -16.15
N LYS A 175 -3.28 3.18 -16.43
CA LYS A 175 -4.45 2.96 -15.59
C LYS A 175 -4.03 2.39 -14.24
N ALA A 176 -3.14 1.39 -14.22
CA ALA A 176 -2.55 0.89 -12.98
C ALA A 176 -1.81 2.01 -12.22
N LEU A 177 -0.96 2.80 -12.89
CA LEU A 177 -0.26 3.94 -12.28
C LEU A 177 -1.24 4.97 -11.68
N GLY A 178 -2.30 5.31 -12.41
CA GLY A 178 -3.32 6.25 -11.95
C GLY A 178 -4.05 5.75 -10.70
N TRP A 179 -4.43 4.46 -10.67
CA TRP A 179 -5.03 3.85 -9.48
C TRP A 179 -4.08 3.74 -8.31
N ILE A 180 -2.80 3.45 -8.55
CA ILE A 180 -1.77 3.44 -7.49
C ILE A 180 -1.67 4.82 -6.85
N LEU A 181 -1.60 5.89 -7.64
CA LEU A 181 -1.54 7.26 -7.10
C LEU A 181 -2.80 7.62 -6.30
N ILE A 182 -3.99 7.26 -6.80
CA ILE A 182 -5.24 7.46 -6.04
C ILE A 182 -5.21 6.65 -4.75
N ALA A 183 -4.75 5.40 -4.76
CA ALA A 183 -4.64 4.60 -3.54
C ALA A 183 -3.63 5.21 -2.55
N SER A 184 -2.48 5.72 -3.04
CA SER A 184 -1.49 6.43 -2.23
C SER A 184 -2.07 7.68 -1.55
N SER A 185 -3.09 8.33 -2.14
CA SER A 185 -3.78 9.45 -1.48
C SER A 185 -4.45 9.05 -0.17
N GLY A 186 -4.88 7.80 -0.03
CA GLY A 186 -5.47 7.29 1.22
C GLY A 186 -4.48 7.26 2.37
N VAL A 187 -3.18 7.08 2.08
CA VAL A 187 -2.10 7.11 3.07
C VAL A 187 -1.91 8.53 3.59
N ALA A 188 -1.79 9.50 2.67
CA ALA A 188 -1.70 10.91 3.02
C ALA A 188 -2.93 11.39 3.82
N PHE A 189 -4.12 10.92 3.46
CA PHE A 189 -5.34 11.21 4.21
C PHE A 189 -5.29 10.62 5.63
N ALA A 190 -4.93 9.35 5.77
CA ALA A 190 -4.83 8.67 7.06
C ALA A 190 -3.76 9.30 7.98
N ASP A 191 -2.58 9.62 7.43
CA ASP A 191 -1.52 10.32 8.16
C ASP A 191 -2.04 11.68 8.68
N GLY A 192 -2.79 12.43 7.87
CA GLY A 192 -3.40 13.68 8.32
C GLY A 192 -4.51 13.50 9.38
N VAL A 193 -5.28 12.40 9.36
CA VAL A 193 -6.24 12.09 10.44
C VAL A 193 -5.52 11.80 11.76
N ILE A 194 -4.39 11.09 11.69
CA ILE A 194 -3.57 10.82 12.89
C ILE A 194 -3.01 12.14 13.44
N CYS A 195 -2.51 13.02 12.58
CA CYS A 195 -2.07 14.37 12.94
C CYS A 195 -3.17 15.23 13.55
N TRP A 196 -4.37 15.23 12.93
CA TRP A 196 -5.54 15.93 13.45
C TRP A 196 -5.87 15.47 14.88
N ASN A 197 -5.80 14.16 15.15
CA ASN A 197 -6.07 13.62 16.48
C ASN A 197 -5.04 14.07 17.54
N GLN A 198 -3.86 14.53 17.12
CA GLN A 198 -2.85 15.17 17.96
C GLN A 198 -2.93 16.71 17.94
N GLY A 199 -3.85 17.27 17.14
CA GLY A 199 -4.14 18.70 17.06
C GLY A 199 -3.13 19.53 16.25
N LYS A 200 -2.27 18.91 15.44
CA LYS A 200 -1.21 19.58 14.67
C LYS A 200 -0.85 18.80 13.39
N GLY A 201 -0.30 19.49 12.39
CA GLY A 201 0.35 18.87 11.23
C GLY A 201 -0.58 18.26 10.17
N GLU A 202 -1.91 18.31 10.33
CA GLU A 202 -2.85 17.65 9.42
C GLU A 202 -2.74 18.19 7.99
N TRP A 203 -2.52 19.50 7.83
CA TRP A 203 -2.40 20.15 6.53
C TRP A 203 -1.13 19.80 5.78
N ASN A 204 -0.06 19.46 6.50
CA ASN A 204 1.17 18.95 5.90
C ASN A 204 0.92 17.62 5.19
N HIS A 205 -0.10 16.85 5.58
CA HIS A 205 -0.43 15.58 4.94
C HIS A 205 -1.62 15.68 3.99
N TRP A 206 -2.69 16.38 4.39
CA TRP A 206 -3.91 16.49 3.61
C TRP A 206 -3.76 17.26 2.31
N SER A 207 -2.77 18.15 2.20
CA SER A 207 -2.48 18.83 0.93
C SER A 207 -2.00 17.87 -0.17
N TYR A 208 -1.34 16.75 0.20
CA TYR A 208 -0.89 15.74 -0.78
C TYR A 208 -2.03 14.87 -1.31
N ALA A 209 -3.07 14.61 -0.51
CA ALA A 209 -4.19 13.76 -0.93
C ALA A 209 -4.88 14.24 -2.23
N PRO A 210 -5.36 15.50 -2.36
CA PRO A 210 -5.97 15.99 -3.59
C PRO A 210 -4.96 16.07 -4.74
N MET A 211 -3.68 16.34 -4.46
CA MET A 211 -2.62 16.33 -5.48
C MET A 211 -2.49 14.94 -6.13
N LEU A 212 -2.41 13.90 -5.31
CA LEU A 212 -2.30 12.50 -5.76
C LEU A 212 -3.56 12.03 -6.49
N VAL A 213 -4.74 12.39 -5.98
CA VAL A 213 -6.02 12.09 -6.64
C VAL A 213 -6.10 12.80 -8.00
N GLY A 214 -5.72 14.07 -8.07
CA GLY A 214 -5.71 14.85 -9.31
C GLY A 214 -4.79 14.23 -10.36
N LEU A 215 -3.53 13.96 -10.00
CA LEU A 215 -2.57 13.34 -10.91
C LEU A 215 -3.01 11.94 -11.37
N GLY A 216 -3.52 11.11 -10.44
CA GLY A 216 -4.03 9.79 -10.78
C GLY A 216 -5.27 9.85 -11.67
N SER A 217 -6.18 10.79 -11.43
CA SER A 217 -7.37 11.00 -12.25
C SER A 217 -7.03 11.49 -13.67
N LEU A 218 -6.01 12.34 -13.81
CA LEU A 218 -5.48 12.76 -15.11
C LEU A 218 -4.89 11.57 -15.87
N LEU A 219 -4.13 10.70 -15.21
CA LEU A 219 -3.60 9.48 -15.82
C LEU A 219 -4.69 8.50 -16.28
N LEU A 220 -5.81 8.47 -15.56
CA LEU A 220 -7.00 7.71 -15.95
C LEU A 220 -7.80 8.36 -17.11
N GLY A 221 -7.34 9.50 -17.60
CA GLY A 221 -7.92 10.25 -18.71
C GLY A 221 -9.32 10.78 -18.44
N THR A 222 -9.58 11.19 -17.20
CA THR A 222 -10.83 11.87 -16.84
C THR A 222 -11.07 13.15 -17.63
N LEU A 223 -10.00 13.84 -18.05
CA LEU A 223 -10.05 15.05 -18.88
C LEU A 223 -9.85 14.80 -20.38
N ASP A 224 -9.50 13.57 -20.79
CA ASP A 224 -9.36 13.20 -22.22
C ASP A 224 -10.71 12.82 -22.86
N ARG A 225 -11.81 13.11 -22.15
CA ARG A 225 -13.19 12.81 -22.58
C ARG A 225 -13.95 14.05 -23.11
N VAL A 226 -13.25 15.17 -23.28
CA VAL A 226 -13.82 16.41 -23.80
C VAL A 226 -13.73 16.45 -25.32
#